data_AF-A0A398E3I9-F1
#
_entry.id   AF-A0A398E3I9-F1
#
_cell.length_a   1.000
_cell.length_b   1.000
_cell.length_c   1.000
_cell.angle_alpha   90.00
_cell.angle_beta   90.00
_cell.angle_gamma   90.00
#
_symmetry.space_group_name_H-M   'P 1'
#
loop_
_entity.id
_entity.type
_entity.pdbx_description
1 polymer ?
#
loop_
_entity_poly.entity_id
_entity_poly.type
_entity_poly.pdbx_seq_one_letter_code
_entity_poly.pdbx_strand_id
1 'polypeptide(L)'
;MSRIPNERVAKVWERLALEARDAGYSVNPDDAFASELVRGLLENETRYGYRACPCRLASGVRERDVDLVCPCDYRDADLDEYGACYCALYVSPEISRGEKTATSIPDRRPVGGPTAHPREMEQVHVAGLAFPVWRCRVCGYLCARPQPPLVCPVCKAGKERFERFM
;
A
#
# COMPACT_ATOMS: atom_id res chain seq x y z
N MET A 1 -8.36 -25.78 -0.93
CA MET A 1 -6.95 -25.57 -1.33
C MET A 1 -6.90 -24.49 -2.38
N SER A 2 -5.96 -23.54 -2.26
CA SER A 2 -5.76 -22.45 -3.23
C SER A 2 -5.64 -23.00 -4.64
N ARG A 3 -6.30 -22.37 -5.61
CA ARG A 3 -6.16 -22.73 -7.04
C ARG A 3 -5.05 -21.93 -7.73
N ILE A 4 -4.31 -21.09 -7.01
CA ILE A 4 -3.25 -20.25 -7.57
C ILE A 4 -1.96 -21.08 -7.74
N PRO A 5 -1.43 -21.24 -8.97
CA PRO A 5 -0.19 -21.99 -9.20
C PRO A 5 1.03 -21.33 -8.55
N ASN A 6 1.95 -22.12 -7.99
CA ASN A 6 3.17 -21.62 -7.33
C ASN A 6 4.05 -20.78 -8.28
N GLU A 7 4.11 -21.15 -9.56
CA GLU A 7 4.86 -20.37 -10.56
C GLU A 7 4.32 -18.94 -10.71
N ARG A 8 2.99 -18.77 -10.64
CA ARG A 8 2.36 -17.44 -10.68
C ARG A 8 2.70 -16.64 -9.43
N VAL A 9 2.73 -17.28 -8.26
CA VAL A 9 3.12 -16.63 -7.00
C VAL A 9 4.56 -16.14 -7.09
N ALA A 10 5.49 -17.01 -7.50
CA ALA A 10 6.91 -16.68 -7.63
C ALA A 10 7.15 -15.49 -8.58
N LYS A 11 6.52 -15.49 -9.76
CA LYS A 11 6.61 -14.38 -10.73
C LYS A 11 6.10 -13.05 -10.16
N VAL A 12 5.01 -13.09 -9.39
CA VAL A 12 4.45 -11.88 -8.77
C VAL A 12 5.30 -11.41 -7.61
N TRP A 13 5.87 -12.33 -6.82
CA TRP A 13 6.79 -12.03 -5.73
C TRP A 13 8.06 -11.34 -6.25
N GLU A 14 8.73 -11.93 -7.24
CA GLU A 14 9.95 -11.39 -7.83
C GLU A 14 9.74 -9.96 -8.36
N ARG A 15 8.65 -9.75 -9.12
CA ARG A 15 8.30 -8.43 -9.62
C ARG A 15 8.02 -7.44 -8.48
N LEU A 16 7.27 -7.85 -7.45
CA LEU A 16 6.95 -6.99 -6.32
C LEU A 16 8.21 -6.59 -5.55
N ALA A 17 9.11 -7.53 -5.29
CA ALA A 17 10.37 -7.27 -4.60
C ALA A 17 11.27 -6.31 -5.39
N LEU A 18 11.33 -6.46 -6.72
CA LEU A 18 12.05 -5.56 -7.61
C LEU A 18 11.44 -4.14 -7.57
N GLU A 19 10.13 -4.02 -7.76
CA GLU A 19 9.42 -2.74 -7.75
C GLU A 19 9.54 -2.03 -6.39
N ALA A 20 9.48 -2.79 -5.29
CA ALA A 20 9.68 -2.26 -3.94
C ALA A 20 11.07 -1.66 -3.80
N ARG A 21 12.11 -2.40 -4.19
CA ARG A 21 13.51 -1.95 -4.14
C ARG A 21 13.75 -0.69 -4.97
N ASP A 22 13.24 -0.67 -6.20
CA ASP A 22 13.38 0.47 -7.11
C ASP A 22 12.66 1.72 -6.58
N ALA A 23 11.61 1.53 -5.78
CA ALA A 23 10.90 2.59 -5.07
C ALA A 23 11.50 2.93 -3.68
N GLY A 24 12.62 2.30 -3.28
CA GLY A 24 13.30 2.57 -2.01
C GLY A 24 12.75 1.82 -0.79
N TYR A 25 11.92 0.79 -1.00
CA TYR A 25 11.37 -0.06 0.06
C TYR A 25 12.09 -1.41 0.14
N SER A 26 12.09 -2.00 1.34
CA SER A 26 12.52 -3.38 1.57
C SER A 26 11.31 -4.29 1.80
N VAL A 27 11.49 -5.56 1.47
CA VAL A 27 10.50 -6.63 1.66
C VAL A 27 11.02 -7.69 2.63
N ASN A 28 10.12 -8.50 3.16
CA ASN A 28 10.44 -9.55 4.13
C ASN A 28 11.54 -10.49 3.59
N PRO A 29 12.58 -10.83 4.39
CA PRO A 29 13.65 -11.71 3.94
C PRO A 29 13.25 -13.20 3.89
N ASP A 30 12.13 -13.59 4.51
CA ASP A 30 11.60 -14.96 4.40
C ASP A 30 10.73 -15.09 3.14
N ASP A 31 11.33 -15.60 2.07
CA ASP A 31 10.67 -15.83 0.77
C ASP A 31 9.45 -16.76 0.87
N ALA A 32 9.49 -17.75 1.76
CA ALA A 32 8.39 -18.71 1.90
C ALA A 32 7.18 -18.02 2.55
N PHE A 33 7.41 -17.26 3.62
CA PHE A 33 6.39 -16.44 4.26
C PHE A 33 5.83 -15.37 3.31
N ALA A 34 6.71 -14.62 2.64
CA ALA A 34 6.31 -13.58 1.70
C ALA A 34 5.50 -14.14 0.51
N SER A 35 5.89 -15.32 0.00
CA SER A 35 5.16 -16.01 -1.07
C SER A 35 3.74 -16.37 -0.67
N GLU A 36 3.50 -16.78 0.58
CA GLU A 36 2.14 -17.06 1.06
C GLU A 36 1.29 -15.79 1.21
N LEU A 37 1.89 -14.66 1.60
CA LEU A 37 1.21 -13.36 1.55
C LEU A 37 0.84 -12.96 0.11
N VAL A 38 1.76 -13.17 -0.84
CA VAL A 38 1.51 -12.92 -2.27
C VAL A 38 0.41 -13.84 -2.81
N ARG A 39 0.37 -15.10 -2.38
CA ARG A 39 -0.74 -16.00 -2.70
C ARG A 39 -2.07 -15.45 -2.20
N GLY A 40 -2.13 -15.00 -0.94
CA GLY A 40 -3.32 -14.35 -0.39
C GLY A 40 -3.75 -13.10 -1.18
N LEU A 41 -2.81 -12.28 -1.64
CA LEU A 41 -3.09 -11.14 -2.52
C LEU A 41 -3.74 -11.58 -3.85
N LEU A 42 -3.24 -12.65 -4.46
CA LEU A 42 -3.77 -13.19 -5.72
C LEU A 42 -5.13 -13.88 -5.57
N GLU A 43 -5.37 -14.52 -4.43
CA GLU A 43 -6.68 -15.05 -4.07
C GLU A 43 -7.70 -13.93 -3.88
N ASN A 44 -7.33 -12.88 -3.14
CA ASN A 44 -8.17 -11.70 -2.96
C ASN A 44 -8.44 -10.99 -4.30
N GLU A 45 -7.45 -10.91 -5.18
CA GLU A 45 -7.62 -10.40 -6.55
C GLU A 45 -8.64 -11.24 -7.33
N THR A 46 -8.56 -12.56 -7.24
CA THR A 46 -9.52 -13.48 -7.88
C THR A 46 -10.93 -13.35 -7.28
N ARG A 47 -11.03 -13.12 -5.97
CA ARG A 47 -12.29 -13.08 -5.23
C ARG A 47 -13.02 -11.73 -5.37
N TYR A 48 -12.30 -10.62 -5.27
CA TYR A 48 -12.87 -9.28 -5.16
C TYR A 48 -12.55 -8.40 -6.37
N GLY A 49 -11.67 -8.82 -7.27
CA GLY A 49 -11.21 -8.03 -8.41
C GLY A 49 -10.11 -7.01 -8.07
N TYR A 50 -9.58 -7.03 -6.85
CA TYR A 50 -8.47 -6.18 -6.41
C TYR A 50 -7.64 -6.88 -5.33
N ARG A 51 -6.35 -6.49 -5.23
CA ARG A 51 -5.38 -7.04 -4.27
C ARG A 51 -5.60 -6.46 -2.88
N ALA A 52 -6.71 -6.81 -2.23
CA ALA A 52 -6.94 -6.48 -0.83
C ALA A 52 -5.86 -7.11 0.07
N CYS A 53 -5.45 -6.39 1.11
CA CYS A 53 -4.49 -6.86 2.11
C CYS A 53 -4.83 -8.29 2.58
N PRO A 54 -3.91 -9.27 2.50
CA PRO A 54 -4.20 -10.67 2.79
C PRO A 54 -4.46 -10.92 4.28
N CYS A 55 -4.01 -10.02 5.15
CA CYS A 55 -4.14 -10.15 6.61
C CYS A 55 -5.25 -9.29 7.20
N ARG A 56 -6.04 -8.58 6.38
CA ARG A 56 -7.20 -7.81 6.84
C ARG A 56 -8.47 -8.29 6.14
N LEU A 57 -9.59 -8.24 6.85
CA LEU A 57 -10.88 -8.62 6.28
C LEU A 57 -11.38 -7.50 5.34
N ALA A 58 -11.32 -7.78 4.03
CA ALA A 58 -11.91 -6.95 3.00
C ALA A 58 -13.45 -7.02 3.06
N SER A 59 -14.13 -5.91 2.80
CA SER A 59 -15.58 -5.87 2.64
C SER A 59 -16.04 -6.48 1.30
N GLY A 60 -15.13 -6.56 0.33
CA GLY A 60 -15.43 -6.98 -1.05
C GLY A 60 -16.03 -5.87 -1.92
N VAL A 61 -16.19 -4.67 -1.35
CA VAL A 61 -16.63 -3.46 -2.06
C VAL A 61 -15.41 -2.55 -2.22
N ARG A 62 -14.91 -2.41 -3.45
CA ARG A 62 -13.63 -1.73 -3.72
C ARG A 62 -13.59 -0.33 -3.13
N GLU A 63 -14.69 0.43 -3.24
CA GLU A 63 -14.79 1.82 -2.75
C GLU A 63 -14.60 1.92 -1.23
N ARG A 64 -14.93 0.87 -0.48
CA ARG A 64 -14.78 0.79 0.98
C ARG A 64 -13.44 0.22 1.44
N ASP A 65 -12.69 -0.36 0.50
CA ASP A 65 -11.44 -1.08 0.76
C ASP A 65 -10.24 -0.46 0.02
N VAL A 66 -10.39 0.75 -0.56
CA VAL A 66 -9.29 1.43 -1.28
C VAL A 66 -8.06 1.59 -0.38
N ASP A 67 -8.28 1.85 0.91
CA ASP A 67 -7.26 1.93 1.95
C ASP A 67 -6.54 0.59 2.20
N LEU A 68 -7.20 -0.53 1.90
CA LEU A 68 -6.70 -1.90 2.05
C LEU A 68 -5.99 -2.46 0.81
N VAL A 69 -6.09 -1.81 -0.35
CA VAL A 69 -5.42 -2.27 -1.58
C VAL A 69 -3.90 -2.22 -1.38
N CYS A 70 -3.23 -3.35 -1.52
CA CYS A 70 -1.79 -3.46 -1.30
C CYS A 70 -0.98 -2.70 -2.38
N PRO A 71 -0.01 -1.84 -2.00
CA PRO A 71 0.36 -1.44 -0.63
C PRO A 71 -0.69 -0.51 0.02
N CYS A 72 -1.17 -0.85 1.23
CA CYS A 72 -2.27 -0.13 1.91
C CYS A 72 -1.87 1.27 2.40
N ASP A 73 -2.85 2.13 2.71
CA ASP A 73 -2.63 3.51 3.21
C ASP A 73 -1.81 3.53 4.54
N TYR A 74 -1.78 2.42 5.27
CA TYR A 74 -1.12 2.30 6.59
C TYR A 74 0.36 1.90 6.53
N ARG A 75 0.84 1.42 5.38
CA ARG A 75 2.14 0.74 5.28
C ARG A 75 3.28 1.62 5.79
N ASP A 76 3.35 2.87 5.33
CA ASP A 76 4.47 3.75 5.61
C ASP A 76 4.52 4.14 7.10
N ALA A 77 3.37 4.49 7.69
CA ALA A 77 3.30 4.75 9.14
C ALA A 77 3.65 3.50 9.98
N ASP A 78 3.26 2.30 9.52
CA ASP A 78 3.64 1.05 10.17
C ASP A 78 5.16 0.78 10.08
N LEU A 79 5.77 1.06 8.93
CA LEU A 79 7.22 0.94 8.74
C LEU A 79 7.99 1.92 9.63
N ASP A 80 7.53 3.16 9.74
CA ASP A 80 8.19 4.19 10.55
C ASP A 80 8.16 3.86 12.05
N GLU A 81 7.02 3.39 12.56
CA GLU A 81 6.86 3.14 14.00
C GLU A 81 7.32 1.75 14.44
N TYR A 82 7.07 0.73 13.61
CA TYR A 82 7.27 -0.68 13.99
C TYR A 82 8.27 -1.42 13.13
N GLY A 83 8.77 -0.80 12.05
CA GLY A 83 9.69 -1.42 11.11
C GLY A 83 9.04 -2.45 10.18
N ALA A 84 7.75 -2.72 10.26
CA ALA A 84 7.06 -3.66 9.37
C ALA A 84 5.64 -3.20 9.13
N CYS A 85 5.11 -3.39 7.92
CA CYS A 85 3.67 -3.21 7.70
C CYS A 85 2.88 -4.30 8.43
N TYR A 86 1.56 -4.12 8.61
CA TYR A 86 0.72 -5.07 9.35
C TYR A 86 0.87 -6.56 8.99
N CYS A 87 1.01 -6.88 7.70
CA CYS A 87 1.21 -8.27 7.25
C CYS A 87 2.68 -8.71 7.23
N ALA A 88 3.61 -7.82 7.59
CA ALA A 88 5.05 -7.96 7.46
C ALA A 88 5.58 -8.27 6.04
N LEU A 89 4.82 -7.94 4.97
CA LEU A 89 5.31 -8.06 3.59
C LEU A 89 6.41 -7.03 3.28
N TYR A 90 6.17 -5.78 3.67
CA TYR A 90 7.15 -4.69 3.63
C TYR A 90 7.75 -4.55 5.02
N VAL A 91 9.07 -4.39 5.08
CA VAL A 91 9.83 -4.25 6.33
C VAL A 91 10.91 -3.19 6.18
N SER A 92 11.47 -2.75 7.30
CA SER A 92 12.57 -1.82 7.35
C SER A 92 13.86 -2.48 6.84
N PRO A 93 14.86 -1.69 6.43
CA PRO A 93 16.14 -2.23 6.00
C PRO A 93 16.83 -3.09 7.07
N GLU A 94 16.70 -2.75 8.36
CA GLU A 94 17.27 -3.52 9.47
C GLU A 94 16.65 -4.93 9.56
N ILE A 95 15.33 -5.03 9.41
CA ILE A 95 14.65 -6.33 9.41
C ILE A 95 14.98 -7.12 8.15
N SER A 96 15.02 -6.46 6.99
CA SER A 96 15.39 -7.09 5.72
C SER A 96 16.82 -7.66 5.75
N ARG A 97 17.75 -7.02 6.47
CA ARG A 97 19.12 -7.52 6.69
C ARG A 97 19.24 -8.55 7.83
N GLY A 98 18.15 -8.85 8.54
CA GLY A 98 18.15 -9.79 9.67
C GLY A 98 18.74 -9.21 10.96
N GLU A 99 18.95 -7.90 11.05
CA GLU A 99 19.45 -7.21 12.26
C GLU A 99 18.36 -7.08 13.32
N LYS A 100 17.09 -7.13 12.90
CA LYS A 100 15.90 -7.14 13.74
C LYS A 100 14.91 -8.16 13.20
N THR A 101 14.01 -8.63 14.06
CA THR A 101 12.91 -9.51 13.65
C THR A 101 11.62 -8.71 13.61
N ALA A 102 10.81 -8.88 12.56
CA ALA A 102 9.46 -8.33 12.52
C ALA A 102 8.62 -8.93 13.66
N THR A 103 7.93 -8.06 14.41
CA THR A 103 7.02 -8.45 15.48
C THR A 103 5.57 -8.19 15.07
N SER A 104 4.62 -8.73 15.83
CA SER A 104 3.22 -8.31 15.68
C SER A 104 3.08 -6.82 15.97
N ILE A 105 2.25 -6.13 15.19
CA ILE A 105 1.95 -4.70 15.34
C ILE A 105 0.44 -4.51 15.51
N PRO A 106 -0.02 -3.40 16.11
CA PRO A 106 -1.45 -3.09 16.18
C PRO A 106 -2.03 -2.80 14.79
N ASP A 107 -3.32 -3.09 14.59
CA ASP A 107 -4.00 -2.68 13.36
C ASP A 107 -4.37 -1.19 13.42
N ARG A 108 -3.75 -0.38 12.55
CA ARG A 108 -4.08 1.05 12.41
C ARG A 108 -5.41 1.35 11.75
N ARG A 109 -6.03 0.36 11.09
CA ARG A 109 -7.31 0.57 10.43
C ARG A 109 -8.42 0.70 11.47
N PRO A 110 -9.19 1.81 11.48
CA PRO A 110 -10.29 1.95 12.42
C PRO A 110 -11.36 0.88 12.21
N VAL A 111 -12.02 0.49 13.30
CA VAL A 111 -13.15 -0.44 13.25
C VAL A 111 -14.26 0.16 12.39
N GLY A 112 -14.73 -0.60 11.40
CA GLY A 112 -15.74 -0.13 10.44
C GLY A 112 -15.17 0.54 9.18
N GLY A 113 -13.85 0.70 9.07
CA GLY A 113 -13.17 1.23 7.89
C GLY A 113 -12.44 2.55 8.16
N PRO A 114 -11.85 3.17 7.12
CA PRO A 114 -11.22 4.46 7.28
C PRO A 114 -12.27 5.47 7.76
N THR A 115 -11.96 6.22 8.82
CA THR A 115 -12.79 7.34 9.24
C THR A 115 -12.92 8.29 8.06
N ALA A 116 -14.16 8.61 7.68
CA ALA A 116 -14.42 9.74 6.82
C ALA A 116 -13.95 10.98 7.58
N HIS A 117 -12.68 11.34 7.46
CA HIS A 117 -12.25 12.64 7.90
C HIS A 117 -12.99 13.63 6.99
N PRO A 118 -13.90 14.47 7.53
CA PRO A 118 -14.19 15.71 6.86
C PRO A 118 -12.86 16.44 6.86
N ARG A 119 -12.16 16.41 5.72
CA ARG A 119 -11.04 17.31 5.52
C ARG A 119 -11.64 18.68 5.34
N GLU A 120 -11.96 19.34 6.45
CA GLU A 120 -11.57 20.73 6.58
C GLU A 120 -10.04 20.76 6.59
N MET A 121 -9.41 20.46 5.44
CA MET A 121 -8.10 21.02 5.19
C MET A 121 -8.37 22.50 5.05
N GLU A 122 -7.83 23.31 5.95
CA GLU A 122 -7.73 24.74 5.72
C GLU A 122 -7.16 24.90 4.31
N GLN A 123 -8.00 25.43 3.40
CA GLN A 123 -7.55 25.78 2.07
C GLN A 123 -6.56 26.90 2.25
N VAL A 124 -5.27 26.54 2.31
CA VAL A 124 -4.21 27.51 2.19
C VAL A 124 -4.29 27.99 0.74
N HIS A 125 -5.00 29.10 0.52
CA HIS A 125 -5.03 29.78 -0.77
C HIS A 125 -3.64 30.32 -1.07
N VAL A 126 -2.78 29.47 -1.63
CA VAL A 126 -1.51 29.92 -2.21
C VAL A 126 -1.86 30.56 -3.55
N ALA A 127 -2.04 31.88 -3.55
CA ALA A 127 -2.22 32.64 -4.78
C ALA A 127 -0.98 32.44 -5.68
N GLY A 128 -1.18 31.99 -6.93
CA GLY A 128 -0.13 31.96 -7.96
C GLY A 128 0.30 30.60 -8.51
N LEU A 129 -0.31 29.48 -8.12
CA LEU A 129 -0.04 28.19 -8.78
C LEU A 129 -0.83 28.05 -10.08
N ALA A 130 -0.14 27.76 -11.18
CA ALA A 130 -0.76 27.54 -12.50
C ALA A 130 -1.61 26.25 -12.56
N PHE A 131 -1.37 25.29 -11.66
CA PHE A 131 -2.07 24.01 -11.60
C PHE A 131 -2.32 23.59 -10.15
N PRO A 132 -3.39 22.82 -9.89
CA PRO A 132 -3.57 22.20 -8.59
C PRO A 132 -2.50 21.15 -8.32
N VAL A 133 -2.15 20.98 -7.06
CA VAL A 133 -1.22 19.94 -6.59
C VAL A 133 -2.02 18.75 -6.10
N TRP A 134 -1.62 17.57 -6.55
CA TRP A 134 -2.19 16.29 -6.15
C TRP A 134 -1.22 15.53 -5.28
N ARG A 135 -1.71 14.90 -4.22
CA ARG A 135 -0.94 14.04 -3.31
C ARG A 135 -1.39 12.60 -3.42
N CYS A 136 -0.44 11.68 -3.55
CA CYS A 136 -0.69 10.25 -3.41
C CYS A 136 -0.89 9.91 -1.92
N ARG A 137 -2.03 9.30 -1.55
CA ARG A 137 -2.35 8.89 -0.17
C ARG A 137 -1.46 7.77 0.37
N VAL A 138 -0.75 7.07 -0.52
CA VAL A 138 0.11 5.93 -0.16
C VAL A 138 1.49 6.41 0.27
N CYS A 139 2.19 7.10 -0.63
CA CYS A 139 3.62 7.43 -0.47
C CYS A 139 3.88 8.93 -0.37
N GLY A 140 2.84 9.76 -0.47
CA GLY A 140 2.98 11.22 -0.39
C GLY A 140 3.49 11.92 -1.65
N TYR A 141 3.75 11.21 -2.75
CA TYR A 141 4.16 11.84 -4.02
C TYR A 141 3.25 13.02 -4.40
N LEU A 142 3.86 14.19 -4.66
CA LEU A 142 3.18 15.42 -5.04
C LEU A 142 3.41 15.74 -6.52
N CYS A 143 2.36 16.18 -7.21
CA CYS A 143 2.51 16.72 -8.57
C CYS A 143 1.52 17.85 -8.87
N ALA A 144 2.01 18.93 -9.49
CA ALA A 144 1.20 20.05 -9.97
C ALA A 144 0.74 19.77 -11.42
N ARG A 145 -0.56 19.43 -11.61
CA ARG A 145 -1.15 19.07 -12.92
C ARG A 145 -2.65 19.35 -12.92
N PRO A 146 -3.31 19.53 -14.08
CA PRO A 146 -4.77 19.66 -14.13
C PRO A 146 -5.52 18.48 -13.48
N GLN A 147 -4.96 17.26 -13.60
CA GLN A 147 -5.48 16.03 -13.01
C GLN A 147 -4.32 15.16 -12.48
N PRO A 148 -4.55 14.29 -11.48
CA PRO A 148 -3.52 13.38 -11.01
C PRO A 148 -3.21 12.32 -12.08
N PRO A 149 -2.00 11.73 -12.06
CA PRO A 149 -1.65 10.65 -12.98
C PRO A 149 -2.57 9.44 -12.79
N LEU A 150 -2.70 8.62 -13.84
CA LEU A 150 -3.49 7.38 -13.77
C LEU A 150 -2.93 6.38 -12.75
N VAL A 151 -1.61 6.37 -12.59
CA VAL A 151 -0.86 5.51 -11.67
C VAL A 151 0.24 6.35 -11.03
N CYS A 152 0.44 6.22 -9.71
CA CYS A 152 1.53 6.87 -9.00
C CYS A 152 2.88 6.37 -9.52
N PRO A 153 3.79 7.27 -9.94
CA PRO A 153 5.09 6.84 -10.47
C PRO A 153 5.97 6.16 -9.41
N VAL A 154 5.74 6.48 -8.13
CA VAL A 154 6.49 5.94 -6.99
C VAL A 154 5.92 4.59 -6.56
N CYS A 155 4.71 4.56 -5.98
CA CYS A 155 4.17 3.36 -5.35
C CYS A 155 3.21 2.52 -6.21
N LYS A 156 2.99 2.91 -7.48
CA LYS A 156 2.08 2.24 -8.44
C LYS A 156 0.60 2.20 -8.03
N ALA A 157 0.19 2.97 -7.03
CA ALA A 157 -1.22 3.13 -6.67
C ALA A 157 -2.02 3.81 -7.78
N GLY A 158 -3.28 3.40 -7.98
CA GLY A 158 -4.18 3.98 -8.98
C GLY A 158 -4.61 5.42 -8.67
N LYS A 159 -5.16 6.10 -9.68
CA LYS A 159 -5.64 7.50 -9.64
C LYS A 159 -6.59 7.78 -8.47
N GLU A 160 -7.40 6.79 -8.08
CA GLU A 160 -8.36 6.87 -6.97
C GLU A 160 -7.70 7.07 -5.59
N ARG A 161 -6.38 6.86 -5.51
CA ARG A 161 -5.57 7.08 -4.30
C ARG A 161 -4.87 8.43 -4.30
N PHE A 162 -5.25 9.33 -5.19
CA PHE A 162 -4.83 10.73 -5.14
C PHE A 162 -5.91 11.62 -4.53
N GLU A 163 -5.45 12.66 -3.87
CA GLU A 163 -6.28 13.73 -3.32
C GLU A 163 -5.73 15.08 -3.73
N ARG A 164 -6.61 16.09 -3.83
CA ARG A 164 -6.17 17.45 -4.04
C ARG A 164 -5.52 17.96 -2.76
N PHE A 165 -4.30 18.49 -2.89
CA PHE A 165 -3.52 19.03 -1.79
C PHE A 165 -3.63 20.57 -1.73
N MET A 166 -3.59 21.24 -2.89
CA MET A 166 -3.77 22.69 -3.08
C MET A 166 -4.32 22.97 -4.48
#